data_AF-F0R7M7-F1
#
_entry.id   AF-F0R7M7-F1
#
_cell.length_a   1.000
_cell.length_b   1.000
_cell.length_c   1.000
_cell.angle_alpha   90.00
_cell.angle_beta   90.00
_cell.angle_gamma   90.00
#
_symmetry.space_group_name_H-M   'P 1'
#
loop_
_entity.id
_entity.type
_entity.pdbx_description
1 polymer ?
#
loop_
_entity_poly.entity_id
_entity_poly.type
_entity_poly.pdbx_seq_one_letter_code
_entity_poly.pdbx_strand_id
1 'polypeptide(L)'
;MKDLDKHIQKQRNLIYEPLCRMFFEKLNELHVSDECLKAIPELFVPSCGKYYADSLVKIAIMGKETYGWGDSLYENLKDFEKGKSINSYSETYFRTEGPSEWRNTFWQYFAEVLALMYDVDVNSVLEKDSPIINSIAWNNCHAIETYDSGGVDQSKITPDEMNSIQEIAFDAGITNIDNFIDVFKPQVILYLYRNEKSYDSYRPVDGLKPINKWGKDGFLHEYIHKGVVILHCWHSSYMTRGIIDKKDFAQAVCDALASHKLFKRFRHFPHYDETTDYSRFCDLANQIAMNKHPQSSEEYNELAQEIITGIALELRKYGATMTARLLTSSILNQVPCFREGNWQYSPNGRGPCRVVTGVWNALSHQGKDDEASHVAHAFTGINGDLCW
;
A
#
# COMPACT_ATOMS: atom_id res chain seq x y z
N MET A 1 -8.04 14.75 6.04
CA MET A 1 -7.93 13.28 6.13
C MET A 1 -9.13 12.55 5.50
N LYS A 2 -10.39 12.79 5.89
CA LYS A 2 -11.55 12.05 5.33
C LYS A 2 -11.91 12.33 3.85
N ASP A 3 -11.27 13.29 3.18
CA ASP A 3 -11.73 13.77 1.86
C ASP A 3 -11.04 13.13 0.65
N LEU A 4 -9.79 12.65 0.79
CA LEU A 4 -9.05 12.01 -0.31
C LEU A 4 -9.50 10.56 -0.56
N ASP A 5 -9.72 9.78 0.49
CA ASP A 5 -10.29 8.42 0.37
C ASP A 5 -11.71 8.47 -0.21
N LYS A 6 -12.54 9.42 0.23
CA LYS A 6 -13.86 9.70 -0.36
C LYS A 6 -13.76 10.07 -1.84
N HIS A 7 -12.72 10.80 -2.24
CA HIS A 7 -12.52 11.14 -3.65
C HIS A 7 -12.25 9.89 -4.48
N ILE A 8 -11.37 8.99 -4.01
CA ILE A 8 -11.09 7.71 -4.69
C ILE A 8 -12.35 6.87 -4.78
N GLN A 9 -13.10 6.72 -3.68
CA GLN A 9 -14.38 5.99 -3.68
C GLN A 9 -15.38 6.60 -4.67
N LYS A 10 -15.48 7.93 -4.74
CA LYS A 10 -16.35 8.61 -5.70
C LYS A 10 -15.91 8.33 -7.14
N GLN A 11 -14.61 8.42 -7.46
CA GLN A 11 -14.10 8.12 -8.79
C GLN A 11 -14.31 6.64 -9.14
N ARG A 12 -14.10 5.73 -8.19
CA ARG A 12 -14.35 4.30 -8.36
C ARG A 12 -15.82 4.04 -8.68
N ASN A 13 -16.76 4.64 -7.93
CA ASN A 13 -18.19 4.48 -8.21
C ASN A 13 -18.55 5.01 -9.59
N LEU A 14 -18.04 6.20 -9.96
CA LEU A 14 -18.30 6.80 -11.28
C LEU A 14 -17.81 5.93 -12.44
N ILE A 15 -16.67 5.25 -12.29
CA ILE A 15 -16.08 4.43 -13.35
C ILE A 15 -16.58 2.98 -13.30
N TYR A 16 -16.51 2.31 -12.16
CA TYR A 16 -16.75 0.87 -12.05
C TYR A 16 -18.21 0.48 -11.86
N GLU A 17 -19.06 1.33 -11.27
CA GLU A 17 -20.48 0.97 -11.07
C GLU A 17 -21.21 0.71 -12.41
N PRO A 18 -21.03 1.54 -13.46
CA PRO A 18 -21.59 1.23 -14.79
C PRO A 18 -21.02 -0.05 -15.42
N LEU A 19 -19.73 -0.35 -15.23
CA LEU A 19 -19.09 -1.54 -15.82
C LEU A 19 -19.57 -2.82 -15.12
N CYS A 20 -19.67 -2.79 -13.79
CA CYS A 20 -20.26 -3.85 -13.00
C CYS A 20 -21.71 -4.10 -13.41
N ARG A 21 -22.52 -3.04 -13.56
CA ARG A 21 -23.91 -3.15 -14.04
C ARG A 21 -23.98 -3.86 -15.39
N MET A 22 -23.17 -3.41 -16.36
CA MET A 22 -23.15 -4.02 -17.69
C MET A 22 -22.72 -5.50 -17.65
N PHE A 23 -21.78 -5.84 -16.78
CA PHE A 23 -21.38 -7.24 -16.56
C PHE A 23 -22.55 -8.09 -16.05
N PHE A 24 -23.24 -7.68 -14.98
CA PHE A 24 -24.34 -8.48 -14.42
C PHE A 24 -25.58 -8.52 -15.32
N GLU A 25 -25.86 -7.46 -16.09
CA GLU A 25 -26.92 -7.47 -17.10
C GLU A 25 -26.63 -8.54 -18.18
N LYS A 26 -25.43 -8.55 -18.75
CA LYS A 26 -25.01 -9.59 -19.72
C LYS A 26 -24.91 -10.98 -19.11
N LEU A 27 -24.47 -11.12 -17.86
CA LEU A 27 -24.40 -12.39 -17.17
C LEU A 27 -25.79 -13.03 -17.03
N ASN A 28 -26.81 -12.22 -16.74
CA ASN A 28 -28.20 -12.67 -16.69
C ASN A 28 -28.72 -13.15 -18.05
N GLU A 29 -28.28 -12.55 -19.15
CA GLU A 29 -28.63 -12.97 -20.52
C GLU A 29 -28.03 -14.32 -20.91
N LEU A 30 -26.89 -14.71 -20.33
CA LEU A 30 -26.29 -16.03 -20.57
C LEU A 30 -27.09 -17.19 -19.95
N HIS A 31 -28.01 -16.90 -19.02
CA HIS A 31 -28.80 -17.91 -18.31
C HIS A 31 -27.96 -19.03 -17.68
N VAL A 32 -26.80 -18.67 -17.13
CA VAL A 32 -25.92 -19.59 -16.39
C VAL A 32 -26.65 -20.11 -15.14
N SER A 33 -26.47 -21.39 -14.82
CA SER A 33 -27.14 -21.99 -13.67
C SER A 33 -26.61 -21.45 -12.33
N ASP A 34 -27.48 -21.42 -11.31
CA ASP A 34 -27.09 -21.05 -9.93
C ASP A 34 -25.92 -21.90 -9.40
N GLU A 35 -25.84 -23.18 -9.76
CA GLU A 35 -24.73 -24.06 -9.34
C GLU A 35 -23.40 -23.62 -9.98
N CYS A 36 -23.43 -23.25 -11.26
CA CYS A 36 -22.25 -22.74 -11.96
C CYS A 36 -21.79 -21.41 -11.35
N LEU A 37 -22.70 -20.49 -11.04
CA LEU A 37 -22.36 -19.20 -10.41
C LEU A 37 -21.80 -19.37 -8.99
N LYS A 38 -22.21 -20.42 -8.27
CA LYS A 38 -21.65 -20.79 -6.96
C LYS A 38 -20.24 -21.37 -7.05
N ALA A 39 -19.85 -21.87 -8.21
CA ALA A 39 -18.53 -22.44 -8.45
C ALA A 39 -17.44 -21.38 -8.69
N ILE A 40 -17.81 -20.10 -8.81
CA ILE A 40 -16.90 -19.01 -9.17
C ILE A 40 -16.83 -18.00 -8.02
N PRO A 41 -15.64 -17.49 -7.65
CA PRO A 41 -15.51 -16.37 -6.72
C PRO A 41 -16.25 -15.12 -7.21
N GLU A 42 -16.43 -14.15 -6.31
CA GLU A 42 -17.04 -12.87 -6.66
C GLU A 42 -16.28 -12.12 -7.76
N LEU A 43 -17.02 -11.22 -8.44
CA LEU A 43 -16.43 -10.27 -9.38
C LEU A 43 -15.43 -9.39 -8.62
N PHE A 44 -14.16 -9.48 -9.01
CA PHE A 44 -13.13 -8.60 -8.48
C PHE A 44 -13.27 -7.18 -9.03
N VAL A 45 -13.34 -6.22 -8.13
CA VAL A 45 -13.27 -4.79 -8.44
C VAL A 45 -11.99 -4.22 -7.81
N PRO A 46 -11.19 -3.44 -8.56
CA PRO A 46 -9.93 -2.92 -8.02
C PRO A 46 -10.11 -2.13 -6.73
N SER A 47 -9.15 -2.25 -5.83
CA SER A 47 -9.25 -1.79 -4.45
C SER A 47 -7.99 -1.09 -3.97
N CYS A 48 -8.05 -0.46 -2.80
CA CYS A 48 -6.87 0.08 -2.15
C CYS A 48 -6.98 0.02 -0.62
N GLY A 49 -5.83 0.07 0.04
CA GLY A 49 -5.73 0.12 1.49
C GLY A 49 -6.14 1.48 2.05
N LYS A 50 -6.45 1.51 3.35
CA LYS A 50 -6.96 2.71 4.04
C LYS A 50 -6.04 3.93 4.01
N TYR A 51 -4.73 3.73 3.79
CA TYR A 51 -3.73 4.81 3.76
C TYR A 51 -3.28 5.17 2.35
N TYR A 52 -3.75 4.47 1.30
CA TYR A 52 -3.32 4.67 -0.09
C TYR A 52 -3.51 6.12 -0.58
N ALA A 53 -4.63 6.75 -0.20
CA ALA A 53 -4.96 8.10 -0.64
C ALA A 53 -3.95 9.14 -0.13
N ASP A 54 -3.37 8.89 1.05
CA ASP A 54 -2.42 9.76 1.75
C ASP A 54 -0.96 9.37 1.47
N SER A 55 -0.73 8.28 0.73
CA SER A 55 0.62 7.85 0.34
C SER A 55 1.29 8.89 -0.54
N LEU A 56 2.49 9.30 -0.15
CA LEU A 56 3.35 10.21 -0.94
C LEU A 56 3.77 9.60 -2.27
N VAL A 57 3.99 8.29 -2.26
CA VAL A 57 4.28 7.50 -3.46
C VAL A 57 3.16 6.49 -3.61
N LYS A 58 2.38 6.63 -4.67
CA LYS A 58 1.24 5.74 -4.93
C LYS A 58 1.71 4.52 -5.71
N ILE A 59 1.92 3.43 -4.99
CA ILE A 59 2.30 2.14 -5.58
C ILE A 59 1.03 1.28 -5.72
N ALA A 60 0.89 0.65 -6.88
CA ALA A 60 -0.09 -0.38 -7.12
C ALA A 60 0.58 -1.73 -7.38
N ILE A 61 -0.08 -2.78 -6.92
CA ILE A 61 0.27 -4.17 -7.20
C ILE A 61 -0.75 -4.73 -8.19
N MET A 62 -0.25 -5.37 -9.24
CA MET A 62 -1.06 -6.00 -10.26
C MET A 62 -0.50 -7.36 -10.65
N GLY A 63 -1.36 -8.34 -10.87
CA GLY A 63 -1.00 -9.63 -11.46
C GLY A 63 -2.17 -10.59 -11.37
N LYS A 64 -1.90 -11.88 -11.56
CA LYS A 64 -2.91 -12.94 -11.46
C LYS A 64 -2.91 -13.50 -10.03
N GLU A 65 -3.77 -12.95 -9.18
CA GLU A 65 -4.14 -13.59 -7.91
C GLU A 65 -5.29 -14.55 -8.18
N THR A 66 -5.46 -15.60 -7.38
CA THR A 66 -6.47 -16.64 -7.60
C THR A 66 -7.33 -16.99 -6.39
N TYR A 67 -7.16 -16.30 -5.25
CA TYR A 67 -7.78 -16.70 -3.99
C TYR A 67 -8.04 -15.53 -3.03
N GLY A 68 -9.22 -15.50 -2.41
CA GLY A 68 -9.51 -14.75 -1.17
C GLY A 68 -10.27 -13.44 -1.29
N TRP A 69 -10.73 -13.01 -2.48
CA TRP A 69 -11.42 -11.71 -2.64
C TRP A 69 -12.95 -11.77 -2.68
N GLY A 70 -13.54 -12.92 -2.38
CA GLY A 70 -14.99 -13.08 -2.28
C GLY A 70 -15.42 -14.54 -2.39
N ASP A 71 -16.65 -14.81 -1.96
CA ASP A 71 -17.13 -16.17 -1.72
C ASP A 71 -17.85 -16.77 -2.93
N SER A 72 -18.69 -15.98 -3.61
CA SER A 72 -19.46 -16.48 -4.75
C SER A 72 -20.01 -15.40 -5.67
N LEU A 73 -19.85 -15.61 -6.99
CA LEU A 73 -20.48 -14.77 -8.02
C LEU A 73 -22.02 -14.79 -7.94
N TYR A 74 -22.61 -15.88 -7.46
CA TYR A 74 -24.05 -16.00 -7.25
C TYR A 74 -24.59 -14.95 -6.27
N GLU A 75 -23.95 -14.79 -5.11
CA GLU A 75 -24.37 -13.81 -4.11
C GLU A 75 -24.19 -12.38 -4.63
N ASN A 76 -23.11 -12.14 -5.38
CA ASN A 76 -22.87 -10.89 -6.10
C ASN A 76 -24.01 -10.55 -7.07
N LEU A 77 -24.47 -11.53 -7.87
CA LEU A 77 -25.62 -11.36 -8.76
C LEU A 77 -26.92 -11.10 -7.98
N LYS A 78 -27.19 -11.87 -6.91
CA LYS A 78 -28.40 -11.69 -6.09
C LYS A 78 -28.46 -10.33 -5.41
N ASP A 79 -27.31 -9.79 -5.01
CA ASP A 79 -27.22 -8.46 -4.43
C ASP A 79 -27.40 -7.36 -5.49
N PHE A 80 -26.85 -7.54 -6.69
CA PHE A 80 -27.13 -6.68 -7.83
C PHE A 80 -28.63 -6.63 -8.18
N GLU A 81 -29.30 -7.78 -8.25
CA GLU A 81 -30.76 -7.87 -8.51
C GLU A 81 -31.59 -7.14 -7.45
N LYS A 82 -31.10 -7.04 -6.22
CA LYS A 82 -31.71 -6.27 -5.12
C LYS A 82 -31.36 -4.77 -5.16
N GLY A 83 -30.60 -4.33 -6.15
CA GLY A 83 -30.15 -2.95 -6.30
C GLY A 83 -29.03 -2.53 -5.34
N LYS A 84 -28.30 -3.49 -4.75
CA LYS A 84 -27.13 -3.17 -3.93
C LYS A 84 -25.92 -2.86 -4.81
N SER A 85 -25.05 -1.97 -4.32
CA SER A 85 -23.75 -1.74 -4.96
C SER A 85 -22.76 -2.82 -4.53
N ILE A 86 -22.12 -3.41 -5.53
CA ILE A 86 -21.15 -4.51 -5.42
C ILE A 86 -19.69 -4.03 -5.57
N ASN A 87 -19.49 -2.75 -5.90
CA ASN A 87 -18.18 -2.19 -6.24
C ASN A 87 -17.21 -2.03 -5.05
N SER A 88 -17.62 -2.46 -3.85
CA SER A 88 -16.88 -2.27 -2.60
C SER A 88 -16.53 -3.58 -1.90
N TYR A 89 -16.97 -4.73 -2.43
CA TYR A 89 -16.79 -6.01 -1.75
C TYR A 89 -15.31 -6.37 -1.69
N SER A 90 -14.63 -6.37 -2.84
CA SER A 90 -13.18 -6.63 -2.93
C SER A 90 -12.34 -5.64 -2.09
N GLU A 91 -12.76 -4.38 -1.95
CA GLU A 91 -12.09 -3.42 -1.07
C GLU A 91 -12.32 -3.74 0.41
N THR A 92 -13.53 -4.12 0.78
CA THR A 92 -13.85 -4.52 2.15
C THR A 92 -12.98 -5.71 2.53
N TYR A 93 -13.00 -6.78 1.74
CA TYR A 93 -12.14 -7.95 1.93
C TYR A 93 -10.66 -7.57 2.00
N PHE A 94 -10.16 -6.71 1.10
CA PHE A 94 -8.78 -6.25 1.12
C PHE A 94 -8.39 -5.48 2.40
N ARG A 95 -9.31 -4.67 2.94
CA ARG A 95 -9.06 -3.84 4.13
C ARG A 95 -9.33 -4.60 5.45
N THR A 96 -10.18 -5.62 5.48
CA THR A 96 -10.58 -6.32 6.71
C THR A 96 -9.85 -7.63 6.96
N GLU A 97 -9.58 -8.38 5.90
CA GLU A 97 -8.94 -9.70 5.92
C GLU A 97 -7.60 -9.64 5.19
N GLY A 98 -7.65 -9.22 3.93
CA GLY A 98 -6.52 -8.81 3.12
C GLY A 98 -5.34 -9.79 3.05
N PRO A 99 -4.19 -9.30 2.54
CA PRO A 99 -2.95 -10.07 2.47
C PRO A 99 -2.49 -10.65 3.80
N SER A 100 -2.93 -10.08 4.93
CA SER A 100 -2.64 -10.58 6.28
C SER A 100 -3.21 -11.97 6.55
N GLU A 101 -4.42 -12.24 6.05
CA GLU A 101 -5.08 -13.55 6.21
C GLU A 101 -4.91 -14.43 4.96
N TRP A 102 -4.75 -13.81 3.79
CA TRP A 102 -4.58 -14.51 2.53
C TRP A 102 -3.16 -15.10 2.44
N ARG A 103 -3.00 -16.31 2.95
CA ARG A 103 -1.74 -17.10 2.90
C ARG A 103 -1.45 -17.66 1.50
N ASN A 104 -1.70 -16.89 0.45
CA ASN A 104 -1.49 -17.31 -0.93
C ASN A 104 -0.09 -16.89 -1.43
N THR A 105 0.40 -17.56 -2.47
CA THR A 105 1.77 -17.33 -2.95
C THR A 105 2.03 -15.94 -3.53
N PHE A 106 1.00 -15.26 -4.05
CA PHE A 106 1.14 -13.98 -4.71
C PHE A 106 1.33 -12.86 -3.68
N TRP A 107 0.47 -12.76 -2.67
CA TRP A 107 0.60 -11.77 -1.61
C TRP A 107 1.78 -12.01 -0.69
N GLN A 108 2.11 -13.27 -0.40
CA GLN A 108 3.31 -13.61 0.37
C GLN A 108 4.58 -13.17 -0.36
N TYR A 109 4.65 -13.39 -1.68
CA TYR A 109 5.77 -12.92 -2.48
C TYR A 109 5.88 -11.40 -2.47
N PHE A 110 4.77 -10.68 -2.65
CA PHE A 110 4.78 -9.22 -2.60
C PHE A 110 5.13 -8.68 -1.22
N ALA A 111 4.66 -9.32 -0.14
CA ALA A 111 5.02 -8.93 1.21
C ALA A 111 6.51 -9.07 1.46
N GLU A 112 7.14 -10.15 1.00
CA GLU A 112 8.60 -10.33 1.09
C GLU A 112 9.36 -9.27 0.26
N VAL A 113 8.90 -8.97 -0.96
CA VAL A 113 9.49 -7.91 -1.79
C VAL A 113 9.37 -6.56 -1.11
N LEU A 114 8.19 -6.22 -0.59
CA LEU A 114 7.96 -4.98 0.15
C LEU A 114 8.83 -4.93 1.42
N ALA A 115 8.93 -6.02 2.17
CA ALA A 115 9.79 -6.13 3.35
C ALA A 115 11.24 -5.81 3.02
N LEU A 116 11.75 -6.35 1.90
CA LEU A 116 13.10 -6.07 1.39
C LEU A 116 13.27 -4.64 0.86
N MET A 117 12.21 -4.04 0.28
CA MET A 117 12.23 -2.65 -0.17
C MET A 117 12.29 -1.68 1.02
N TYR A 118 11.52 -1.95 2.07
CA TYR A 118 11.37 -1.10 3.25
C TYR A 118 12.33 -1.45 4.40
N ASP A 119 13.13 -2.51 4.26
CA ASP A 119 14.05 -3.03 5.27
C ASP A 119 13.36 -3.35 6.61
N VAL A 120 12.26 -4.10 6.52
CA VAL A 120 11.46 -4.57 7.66
C VAL A 120 11.28 -6.09 7.60
N ASP A 121 10.78 -6.68 8.68
CA ASP A 121 10.40 -8.08 8.67
C ASP A 121 9.12 -8.30 7.84
N VAL A 122 9.02 -9.47 7.19
CA VAL A 122 7.85 -9.83 6.37
C VAL A 122 6.56 -9.90 7.19
N ASN A 123 6.62 -10.33 8.45
CA ASN A 123 5.43 -10.39 9.30
C ASN A 123 4.90 -8.99 9.58
N SER A 124 5.77 -7.99 9.77
CA SER A 124 5.36 -6.59 9.92
C SER A 124 4.68 -6.04 8.66
N VAL A 125 4.95 -6.58 7.48
CA VAL A 125 4.22 -6.23 6.25
C VAL A 125 2.84 -6.89 6.23
N LEU A 126 2.75 -8.15 6.69
CA LEU A 126 1.54 -8.97 6.71
C LEU A 126 0.66 -8.76 7.95
N GLU A 127 0.99 -7.85 8.84
CA GLU A 127 0.09 -7.45 9.91
C GLU A 127 -1.15 -6.74 9.32
N LYS A 128 -2.33 -7.03 9.87
CA LYS A 128 -3.61 -6.43 9.41
C LYS A 128 -3.56 -4.89 9.33
N ASP A 129 -2.94 -4.27 10.32
CA ASP A 129 -2.81 -2.82 10.42
C ASP A 129 -1.50 -2.27 9.83
N SER A 130 -0.72 -3.12 9.15
CA SER A 130 0.54 -2.75 8.50
C SER A 130 0.36 -1.48 7.66
N PRO A 131 1.11 -0.41 7.95
CA PRO A 131 1.03 0.81 7.16
C PRO A 131 1.53 0.61 5.73
N ILE A 132 2.39 -0.39 5.51
CA ILE A 132 2.95 -0.70 4.20
C ILE A 132 1.86 -1.29 3.30
N ILE A 133 1.21 -2.38 3.70
CA ILE A 133 0.19 -3.01 2.84
C ILE A 133 -1.03 -2.10 2.65
N ASN A 134 -1.42 -1.37 3.70
CA ASN A 134 -2.53 -0.42 3.66
C ASN A 134 -2.24 0.85 2.83
N SER A 135 -0.99 1.03 2.37
CA SER A 135 -0.57 2.15 1.51
C SER A 135 -0.61 1.82 0.01
N ILE A 136 -1.08 0.63 -0.36
CA ILE A 136 -1.06 0.08 -1.73
C ILE A 136 -2.46 0.02 -2.35
N ALA A 137 -2.53 0.19 -3.67
CA ALA A 137 -3.69 -0.18 -4.48
C ALA A 137 -3.49 -1.55 -5.13
N TRP A 138 -4.57 -2.30 -5.28
CA TRP A 138 -4.56 -3.64 -5.87
C TRP A 138 -5.46 -3.69 -7.11
N ASN A 139 -4.89 -4.21 -8.19
CA ASN A 139 -5.62 -4.65 -9.36
C ASN A 139 -5.32 -6.13 -9.65
N ASN A 140 -6.26 -6.84 -10.27
CA ASN A 140 -6.06 -8.19 -10.77
C ASN A 140 -6.03 -8.17 -12.30
N CYS A 141 -5.34 -9.14 -12.90
CA CYS A 141 -5.41 -9.36 -14.33
C CYS A 141 -6.79 -9.79 -14.80
N HIS A 142 -7.50 -10.49 -13.94
CA HIS A 142 -8.82 -11.00 -14.28
C HIS A 142 -9.81 -10.56 -13.19
N ALA A 143 -10.91 -9.95 -13.61
CA ALA A 143 -12.01 -9.60 -12.72
C ALA A 143 -12.84 -10.84 -12.35
N ILE A 144 -12.81 -11.85 -13.22
CA ILE A 144 -13.34 -13.18 -12.97
C ILE A 144 -12.17 -14.16 -13.07
N GLU A 145 -12.09 -15.06 -12.10
CA GLU A 145 -11.02 -16.03 -11.98
C GLU A 145 -10.83 -16.90 -13.24
N THR A 146 -9.69 -17.56 -13.44
CA THR A 146 -9.54 -18.52 -14.56
C THR A 146 -9.99 -19.93 -14.18
N TYR A 147 -10.42 -20.72 -15.18
CA TYR A 147 -10.87 -22.10 -14.98
C TYR A 147 -9.85 -22.96 -14.20
N ASP A 148 -8.56 -22.86 -14.51
CA ASP A 148 -7.48 -23.65 -13.89
C ASP A 148 -7.02 -23.15 -12.51
N SER A 149 -7.77 -22.26 -11.89
CA SER A 149 -7.43 -21.68 -10.59
C SER A 149 -7.87 -22.54 -9.42
N GLY A 150 -7.29 -22.29 -8.24
CA GLY A 150 -7.73 -22.93 -7.00
C GLY A 150 -9.06 -22.42 -6.44
N GLY A 151 -9.57 -21.28 -6.95
CA GLY A 151 -10.82 -20.67 -6.48
C GLY A 151 -12.07 -21.17 -7.21
N VAL A 152 -11.93 -21.92 -8.31
CA VAL A 152 -13.04 -22.38 -9.15
C VAL A 152 -13.32 -23.87 -8.91
N ASP A 153 -14.58 -24.22 -8.63
CA ASP A 153 -15.02 -25.62 -8.56
C ASP A 153 -15.27 -26.19 -9.97
N GLN A 154 -14.22 -26.77 -10.56
CA GLN A 154 -14.24 -27.37 -11.89
C GLN A 154 -15.22 -28.55 -12.05
N SER A 155 -15.78 -29.08 -10.96
CA SER A 155 -16.81 -30.14 -11.06
C SER A 155 -18.20 -29.58 -11.40
N LYS A 156 -18.37 -28.26 -11.29
CA LYS A 156 -19.66 -27.55 -11.40
C LYS A 156 -19.74 -26.58 -12.57
N ILE A 157 -18.64 -26.36 -13.28
CA ILE A 157 -18.58 -25.45 -14.42
C ILE A 157 -17.66 -26.02 -15.50
N THR A 158 -17.99 -25.80 -16.76
CA THR A 158 -17.15 -26.18 -17.90
C THR A 158 -16.19 -25.06 -18.31
N PRO A 159 -15.09 -25.37 -19.03
CA PRO A 159 -14.21 -24.35 -19.58
C PRO A 159 -14.92 -23.32 -20.49
N ASP A 160 -15.89 -23.76 -21.30
CA ASP A 160 -16.61 -22.89 -22.23
C ASP A 160 -17.54 -21.90 -21.51
N GLU A 161 -18.24 -22.36 -20.48
CA GLU A 161 -19.05 -21.48 -19.61
C GLU A 161 -18.15 -20.47 -18.89
N MET A 162 -17.01 -20.93 -18.36
CA MET A 162 -16.06 -20.06 -17.68
C MET A 162 -15.51 -18.98 -18.61
N ASN A 163 -15.10 -19.36 -19.82
CA ASN A 163 -14.61 -18.42 -20.84
C ASN A 163 -15.68 -17.39 -21.20
N SER A 164 -16.94 -17.81 -21.38
CA SER A 164 -18.04 -16.90 -21.69
C SER A 164 -18.25 -15.84 -20.60
N ILE A 165 -18.15 -16.23 -19.32
CA ILE A 165 -18.28 -15.30 -18.19
C ILE A 165 -17.06 -14.34 -18.13
N GLN A 166 -15.86 -14.85 -18.36
CA GLN A 166 -14.65 -14.03 -18.41
C GLN A 166 -14.67 -13.01 -19.56
N GLU A 167 -15.18 -13.42 -20.74
CA GLU A 167 -15.36 -12.54 -21.90
C GLU A 167 -16.31 -11.38 -21.60
N ILE A 168 -17.39 -11.61 -20.86
CA ILE A 168 -18.28 -10.51 -20.44
C ILE A 168 -17.54 -9.51 -19.56
N ALA A 169 -16.75 -9.97 -18.58
CA ALA A 169 -15.99 -9.08 -17.70
C ALA A 169 -14.92 -8.29 -18.47
N PHE A 170 -14.30 -8.95 -19.46
CA PHE A 170 -13.34 -8.33 -20.36
C PHE A 170 -13.98 -7.26 -21.25
N ASP A 171 -15.08 -7.59 -21.93
CA ASP A 171 -15.86 -6.66 -22.75
C ASP A 171 -16.40 -5.49 -21.93
N ALA A 172 -16.68 -5.73 -20.64
CA ALA A 172 -17.07 -4.68 -19.72
C ALA A 172 -15.94 -3.74 -19.33
N GLY A 173 -14.68 -4.06 -19.64
CA GLY A 173 -13.54 -3.20 -19.34
C GLY A 173 -13.27 -3.06 -17.85
N ILE A 174 -13.76 -3.98 -17.01
CA ILE A 174 -13.54 -3.97 -15.56
C ILE A 174 -12.04 -4.14 -15.27
N THR A 175 -11.37 -4.96 -16.06
CA THR A 175 -9.94 -5.21 -15.95
C THR A 175 -9.10 -4.16 -16.70
N ASN A 176 -9.70 -3.17 -17.35
CA ASN A 176 -8.94 -2.18 -18.12
C ASN A 176 -8.01 -1.34 -17.21
N ILE A 177 -6.70 -1.36 -17.50
CA ILE A 177 -5.70 -0.61 -16.75
C ILE A 177 -5.93 0.91 -16.79
N ASP A 178 -6.49 1.44 -17.88
CA ASP A 178 -6.75 2.87 -18.00
C ASP A 178 -7.77 3.32 -16.98
N ASN A 179 -8.84 2.54 -16.78
CA ASN A 179 -9.84 2.79 -15.74
C ASN A 179 -9.20 2.75 -14.35
N PHE A 180 -8.29 1.79 -14.12
CA PHE A 180 -7.55 1.69 -12.86
C PHE A 180 -6.64 2.90 -12.63
N ILE A 181 -5.87 3.32 -13.63
CA ILE A 181 -4.97 4.48 -13.56
C ILE A 181 -5.78 5.75 -13.30
N ASP A 182 -6.91 5.93 -13.98
CA ASP A 182 -7.73 7.13 -13.86
C ASP A 182 -8.36 7.27 -12.46
N VAL A 183 -8.74 6.15 -11.83
CA VAL A 183 -9.30 6.12 -10.46
C VAL A 183 -8.21 6.28 -9.39
N PHE A 184 -7.21 5.39 -9.39
CA PHE A 184 -6.26 5.28 -8.28
C PHE A 184 -5.07 6.23 -8.43
N LYS A 185 -4.76 6.62 -9.67
CA LYS A 185 -3.61 7.49 -10.01
C LYS A 185 -2.30 6.99 -9.40
N PRO A 186 -1.93 5.70 -9.59
CA PRO A 186 -0.65 5.20 -9.15
C PRO A 186 0.48 5.94 -9.89
N GLN A 187 1.61 6.12 -9.23
CA GLN A 187 2.86 6.52 -9.89
C GLN A 187 3.64 5.31 -10.39
N VAL A 188 3.42 4.15 -9.75
CA VAL A 188 4.09 2.89 -10.05
C VAL A 188 3.09 1.76 -10.04
N ILE A 189 3.16 0.87 -11.02
CA ILE A 189 2.47 -0.41 -11.01
C ILE A 189 3.51 -1.53 -11.05
N LEU A 190 3.56 -2.37 -10.01
CA LEU A 190 4.31 -3.61 -9.99
C LEU A 190 3.45 -4.71 -10.62
N TYR A 191 3.77 -5.08 -11.86
CA TYR A 191 2.97 -5.98 -12.67
C TYR A 191 3.61 -7.37 -12.79
N LEU A 192 3.10 -8.38 -12.08
CA LEU A 192 3.63 -9.75 -12.06
C LEU A 192 2.78 -10.71 -12.88
N TYR A 193 2.70 -10.46 -14.19
CA TYR A 193 2.05 -11.39 -15.11
C TYR A 193 2.60 -11.24 -16.53
N ARG A 194 3.85 -11.67 -16.73
CA ARG A 194 4.46 -11.86 -18.06
C ARG A 194 4.41 -13.33 -18.42
N ASN A 195 3.58 -13.70 -19.40
CA ASN A 195 3.64 -15.03 -20.00
C ASN A 195 4.28 -14.93 -21.39
N GLU A 196 5.44 -15.54 -21.60
CA GLU A 196 6.14 -15.47 -22.89
C GLU A 196 5.43 -16.28 -23.98
N LYS A 197 4.53 -17.21 -23.60
CA LYS A 197 3.93 -18.18 -24.51
C LYS A 197 2.45 -17.96 -24.82
N SER A 198 1.72 -17.13 -24.08
CA SER A 198 0.29 -16.96 -24.33
C SER A 198 0.00 -15.71 -25.15
N TYR A 199 -0.72 -15.91 -26.25
CA TYR A 199 -1.45 -14.88 -27.00
C TYR A 199 -2.66 -14.36 -26.20
N ASP A 200 -2.52 -14.22 -24.87
CA ASP A 200 -3.59 -13.66 -24.06
C ASP A 200 -3.62 -12.16 -24.34
N SER A 201 -4.74 -11.72 -24.94
CA SER A 201 -5.15 -10.34 -25.27
C SER A 201 -5.25 -9.40 -24.07
N TYR A 202 -4.79 -9.85 -22.90
CA TYR A 202 -4.81 -9.11 -21.67
C TYR A 202 -3.39 -8.77 -21.26
N ARG A 203 -2.81 -7.76 -21.91
CA ARG A 203 -1.63 -7.09 -21.36
C ARG A 203 -1.90 -5.59 -21.32
N PRO A 204 -1.89 -5.00 -20.10
CA PRO A 204 -1.86 -3.55 -19.92
C PRO A 204 -0.71 -2.83 -20.65
N VAL A 205 0.27 -3.58 -21.14
CA VAL A 205 1.45 -3.11 -21.86
C VAL A 205 1.47 -3.58 -23.32
N ASP A 206 0.36 -4.13 -23.84
CA ASP A 206 0.28 -4.53 -25.24
C ASP A 206 0.49 -3.32 -26.16
N GLY A 207 1.35 -3.50 -27.16
CA GLY A 207 1.78 -2.42 -28.05
C GLY A 207 2.83 -1.48 -27.48
N LEU A 208 3.17 -1.57 -26.18
CA LEU A 208 4.26 -0.79 -25.59
C LEU A 208 5.59 -1.53 -25.74
N LYS A 209 6.65 -0.76 -26.02
CA LYS A 209 8.03 -1.28 -25.99
C LYS A 209 8.66 -0.94 -24.64
N PRO A 210 9.39 -1.88 -24.01
CA PRO A 210 10.07 -1.60 -22.77
C PRO A 210 11.12 -0.50 -23.01
N ILE A 211 11.09 0.52 -22.17
CA ILE A 211 12.03 1.66 -22.24
C ILE A 211 13.30 1.39 -21.46
N ASN A 212 13.23 0.49 -20.48
CA ASN A 212 14.38 0.04 -19.71
C ASN A 212 14.19 -1.41 -19.26
N LYS A 213 15.29 -2.04 -18.85
CA LYS A 213 15.30 -3.37 -18.23
C LYS A 213 16.18 -3.35 -16.99
N TRP A 214 15.66 -3.88 -15.90
CA TRP A 214 16.30 -3.87 -14.59
C TRP A 214 16.57 -5.29 -14.09
N GLY A 215 17.49 -5.37 -13.12
CA GLY A 215 17.93 -6.63 -12.55
C GLY A 215 18.93 -7.37 -13.41
N LYS A 216 19.50 -8.44 -12.86
CA LYS A 216 20.40 -9.33 -13.58
C LYS A 216 19.66 -9.89 -14.81
N ASP A 217 20.32 -9.90 -15.97
CA ASP A 217 19.75 -10.35 -17.24
C ASP A 217 18.51 -9.56 -17.74
N GLY A 218 18.18 -8.43 -17.10
CA GLY A 218 17.11 -7.53 -17.52
C GLY A 218 15.71 -8.13 -17.35
N PHE A 219 15.49 -8.94 -16.31
CA PHE A 219 14.22 -9.64 -16.11
C PHE A 219 13.03 -8.71 -15.84
N LEU A 220 13.24 -7.51 -15.31
CA LEU A 220 12.19 -6.56 -14.97
C LEU A 220 12.09 -5.51 -16.07
N HIS A 221 11.01 -5.52 -16.82
CA HIS A 221 10.80 -4.59 -17.92
C HIS A 221 10.08 -3.34 -17.44
N GLU A 222 10.58 -2.17 -17.82
CA GLU A 222 9.95 -0.89 -17.52
C GLU A 222 9.19 -0.35 -18.73
N TYR A 223 7.98 0.13 -18.49
CA TYR A 223 7.15 0.85 -19.45
C TYR A 223 6.64 2.14 -18.82
N ILE A 224 6.28 3.12 -19.66
CA ILE A 224 5.52 4.30 -19.23
C ILE A 224 4.20 4.30 -19.96
N HIS A 225 3.11 4.41 -19.21
CA HIS A 225 1.74 4.52 -19.74
C HIS A 225 0.96 5.56 -18.96
N LYS A 226 0.37 6.55 -19.65
CA LYS A 226 -0.29 7.72 -19.01
C LYS A 226 0.55 8.40 -17.90
N GLY A 227 1.87 8.40 -18.03
CA GLY A 227 2.79 8.97 -17.03
C GLY A 227 3.02 8.10 -15.80
N VAL A 228 2.49 6.88 -15.77
CA VAL A 228 2.70 5.86 -14.73
C VAL A 228 3.85 4.93 -15.15
N VAL A 229 4.74 4.64 -14.20
CA VAL A 229 5.82 3.66 -14.40
C VAL A 229 5.26 2.26 -14.17
N ILE A 230 5.33 1.39 -15.17
CA ILE A 230 4.91 -0.01 -15.06
C ILE A 230 6.15 -0.90 -15.05
N LEU A 231 6.35 -1.63 -13.95
CA LEU A 231 7.45 -2.58 -13.77
C LEU A 231 6.90 -4.00 -13.93
N HIS A 232 7.15 -4.60 -15.10
CA HIS A 232 6.55 -5.86 -15.53
C HIS A 232 7.53 -7.03 -15.46
N CYS A 233 7.12 -8.10 -14.80
CA CYS A 233 7.89 -9.34 -14.66
C CYS A 233 7.01 -10.59 -14.78
N TRP A 234 7.65 -11.76 -14.76
CA TRP A 234 6.98 -13.06 -14.79
C TRP A 234 6.03 -13.24 -13.60
N HIS A 235 5.09 -14.17 -13.76
CA HIS A 235 4.12 -14.50 -12.72
C HIS A 235 4.81 -14.98 -11.43
N SER A 236 4.24 -14.62 -10.27
CA SER A 236 4.79 -14.90 -8.94
C SER A 236 5.13 -16.39 -8.72
N SER A 237 4.36 -17.31 -9.31
CA SER A 237 4.66 -18.76 -9.25
C SER A 237 5.98 -19.18 -9.90
N TYR A 238 6.49 -18.45 -10.89
CA TYR A 238 7.83 -18.66 -11.44
C TYR A 238 8.90 -18.10 -10.51
N MET A 239 8.59 -17.00 -9.84
CA MET A 239 9.48 -16.36 -8.87
C MET A 239 9.66 -17.23 -7.62
N THR A 240 8.58 -17.83 -7.10
CA THR A 240 8.64 -18.74 -5.94
C THR A 240 9.42 -20.03 -6.21
N ARG A 241 9.58 -20.42 -7.48
CA ARG A 241 10.45 -21.54 -7.91
C ARG A 241 11.94 -21.16 -7.97
N GLY A 242 12.30 -19.94 -7.59
CA GLY A 242 13.69 -19.47 -7.53
C GLY A 242 14.29 -19.06 -8.88
N ILE A 243 13.45 -18.80 -9.89
CA ILE A 243 13.94 -18.31 -11.20
C ILE A 243 14.54 -16.90 -11.05
N ILE A 244 13.99 -16.10 -10.15
CA ILE A 244 14.54 -14.80 -9.75
C ILE A 244 14.61 -14.77 -8.22
N ASP A 245 15.77 -14.36 -7.69
CA ASP A 245 15.92 -14.13 -6.27
C ASP A 245 15.11 -12.90 -5.81
N LYS A 246 14.42 -13.01 -4.68
CA LYS A 246 13.55 -11.95 -4.15
C LYS A 246 14.32 -10.66 -3.84
N LYS A 247 15.58 -10.77 -3.37
CA LYS A 247 16.44 -9.61 -3.11
C LYS A 247 16.85 -8.95 -4.42
N ASP A 248 17.17 -9.73 -5.44
CA ASP A 248 17.46 -9.20 -6.78
C ASP A 248 16.22 -8.51 -7.37
N PHE A 249 15.03 -9.09 -7.21
CA PHE A 249 13.77 -8.48 -7.65
C PHE A 249 13.48 -7.17 -6.92
N ALA A 250 13.47 -7.19 -5.59
CA ALA A 250 13.33 -6.00 -4.78
C ALA A 250 14.39 -4.95 -5.17
N GLN A 251 15.61 -5.39 -5.50
CA GLN A 251 16.67 -4.51 -5.95
C GLN A 251 16.41 -3.87 -7.30
N ALA A 252 15.99 -4.63 -8.29
CA ALA A 252 15.57 -4.09 -9.57
C ALA A 252 14.43 -3.05 -9.42
N VAL A 253 13.42 -3.34 -8.58
CA VAL A 253 12.32 -2.40 -8.31
C VAL A 253 12.82 -1.11 -7.69
N CYS A 254 13.55 -1.19 -6.58
CA CYS A 254 14.10 -0.01 -5.90
C CYS A 254 14.97 0.86 -6.84
N ASP A 255 15.78 0.24 -7.69
CA ASP A 255 16.68 0.95 -8.61
C ASP A 255 15.88 1.67 -9.71
N ALA A 256 14.83 1.03 -10.24
CA ALA A 256 13.91 1.64 -11.19
C ALA A 256 13.17 2.83 -10.59
N LEU A 257 12.66 2.66 -9.37
CA LEU A 257 11.97 3.75 -8.69
C LEU A 257 12.92 4.91 -8.34
N ALA A 258 14.19 4.63 -8.06
CA ALA A 258 15.20 5.65 -7.83
C ALA A 258 15.53 6.48 -9.07
N SER A 259 15.56 5.88 -10.26
CA SER A 259 15.74 6.66 -11.50
C SER A 259 14.60 7.64 -11.75
N HIS A 260 13.40 7.37 -11.23
CA HIS A 260 12.23 8.25 -11.31
C HIS A 260 12.08 9.20 -10.12
N LYS A 261 13.03 9.19 -9.17
CA LYS A 261 12.94 9.93 -7.90
C LYS A 261 11.68 9.58 -7.09
N LEU A 262 11.12 8.40 -7.32
CA LEU A 262 9.95 7.86 -6.62
C LEU A 262 10.35 7.01 -5.42
N PHE A 263 11.63 6.64 -5.33
CA PHE A 263 12.14 5.80 -4.25
C PHE A 263 13.61 6.09 -4.04
N LYS A 264 14.04 6.30 -2.81
CA LYS A 264 15.47 6.38 -2.52
C LYS A 264 15.81 5.14 -1.73
N ARG A 265 16.47 4.20 -2.38
CA ARG A 265 16.96 2.98 -1.75
C ARG A 265 17.81 3.34 -0.53
N PHE A 266 17.33 2.98 0.65
CA PHE A 266 17.96 3.33 1.92
C PHE A 266 19.19 2.46 2.15
N ARG A 267 20.30 2.75 1.46
CA ARG A 267 21.59 2.11 1.81
C ARG A 267 22.23 2.71 3.04
N HIS A 268 21.83 3.91 3.45
CA HIS A 268 22.02 4.48 4.79
C HIS A 268 20.75 5.28 5.10
N PHE A 269 20.16 5.07 6.29
CA PHE A 269 19.07 5.90 6.80
C PHE A 269 19.45 7.38 6.60
N PRO A 270 18.62 8.21 5.95
CA PRO A 270 18.79 9.65 5.98
C PRO A 270 18.74 10.04 7.45
N HIS A 271 19.89 10.42 7.99
CA HIS A 271 20.00 10.81 9.37
C HIS A 271 19.90 12.34 9.44
N TYR A 272 18.76 12.82 9.93
CA TYR A 272 18.54 14.25 10.09
C TYR A 272 19.29 14.76 11.33
N ASP A 273 20.27 15.62 11.08
CA ASP A 273 21.07 16.31 12.08
C ASP A 273 20.99 17.85 11.92
N GLU A 274 21.74 18.58 12.73
CA GLU A 274 21.76 20.06 12.72
C GLU A 274 22.23 20.67 11.38
N THR A 275 22.81 19.88 10.48
CA THR A 275 23.32 20.34 9.17
C THR A 275 22.39 20.02 8.00
N THR A 276 21.31 19.27 8.26
CA THR A 276 20.36 18.80 7.25
C THR A 276 19.14 19.74 7.17
N ASP A 277 18.50 19.91 6.00
CA ASP A 277 17.25 20.67 5.92
C ASP A 277 16.09 19.90 6.60
N TYR A 278 15.62 20.43 7.73
CA TYR A 278 14.55 19.86 8.58
C TYR A 278 13.29 20.72 8.63
N SER A 279 13.18 21.74 7.76
CA SER A 279 12.08 22.71 7.73
C SER A 279 10.68 22.06 7.73
N ARG A 280 10.50 21.00 6.95
CA ARG A 280 9.24 20.23 6.87
C ARG A 280 8.77 19.65 8.22
N PHE A 281 9.71 19.28 9.10
CA PHE A 281 9.36 18.72 10.41
C PHE A 281 9.00 19.84 11.40
N CYS A 282 9.57 21.03 11.23
CA CYS A 282 9.10 22.23 11.93
C CYS A 282 7.68 22.59 11.52
N ASP A 283 7.36 22.53 10.22
CA ASP A 283 6.01 22.79 9.72
C ASP A 283 5.01 21.77 10.30
N LEU A 284 5.36 20.48 10.31
CA LEU A 284 4.53 19.43 10.92
C LEU A 284 4.31 19.68 12.43
N ALA A 285 5.37 20.00 13.18
CA ALA A 285 5.25 20.28 14.61
C ALA A 285 4.34 21.50 14.87
N ASN A 286 4.47 22.56 14.08
CA ASN A 286 3.62 23.73 14.16
C ASN A 286 2.16 23.43 13.80
N GLN A 287 1.93 22.56 12.81
CA GLN A 287 0.58 22.11 12.45
C GLN A 287 -0.09 21.33 13.60
N ILE A 288 0.64 20.43 14.26
CA ILE A 288 0.13 19.66 15.41
C ILE A 288 -0.17 20.57 16.62
N ALA A 289 0.67 21.59 16.83
CA ALA A 289 0.50 22.58 17.89
C ALA A 289 -0.53 23.67 17.55
N MET A 290 -1.03 23.71 16.32
CA MET A 290 -1.93 24.77 15.86
C MET A 290 -3.20 24.80 16.71
N ASN A 291 -3.49 25.96 17.30
CA ASN A 291 -4.62 26.20 18.23
C ASN A 291 -4.54 25.47 19.58
N LYS A 292 -3.37 24.97 19.98
CA LYS A 292 -3.16 24.39 21.32
C LYS A 292 -2.53 25.42 22.26
N HIS A 293 -3.08 25.50 23.46
CA HIS A 293 -2.69 26.48 24.48
C HIS A 293 -2.46 25.81 25.84
N PRO A 294 -1.45 24.94 25.97
CA PRO A 294 -1.15 24.27 27.23
C PRO A 294 -0.92 25.27 28.37
N GLN A 295 -1.56 25.04 29.51
CA GLN A 295 -1.50 25.85 30.74
C GLN A 295 -0.82 25.13 31.90
N SER A 296 -0.55 23.82 31.76
CA SER A 296 0.05 22.99 32.80
C SER A 296 1.20 22.15 32.26
N SER A 297 2.10 21.72 33.16
CA SER A 297 3.20 20.82 32.83
C SER A 297 2.75 19.50 32.20
N GLU A 298 1.54 19.03 32.54
CA GLU A 298 0.96 17.80 32.00
C GLU A 298 0.53 18.00 30.54
N GLU A 299 -0.20 19.09 30.26
CA GLU A 299 -0.61 19.46 28.90
C GLU A 299 0.58 19.73 27.97
N TYR A 300 1.67 20.31 28.52
CA TYR A 300 2.92 20.48 27.78
C TYR A 300 3.57 19.14 27.40
N ASN A 301 3.54 18.15 28.30
CA ASN A 301 4.08 16.81 28.03
C ASN A 301 3.22 16.04 27.03
N GLU A 302 1.89 16.15 27.12
CA GLU A 302 0.96 15.53 26.16
C GLU A 302 1.16 16.07 24.75
N LEU A 303 1.27 17.40 24.61
CA LEU A 303 1.54 18.02 23.31
C LEU A 303 2.90 17.58 22.75
N ALA A 304 3.91 17.46 23.60
CA ALA A 304 5.22 16.99 23.17
C ALA A 304 5.17 15.52 22.73
N GLN A 305 4.47 14.67 23.46
CA GLN A 305 4.22 13.28 23.07
C GLN A 305 3.56 13.22 21.68
N GLU A 306 2.51 14.01 21.44
CA GLU A 306 1.81 14.01 20.15
C GLU A 306 2.71 14.46 18.99
N ILE A 307 3.50 15.52 19.18
CA ILE A 307 4.44 16.00 18.16
C ILE A 307 5.53 14.97 17.90
N ILE A 308 6.12 14.39 18.96
CA ILE A 308 7.19 13.40 18.85
C ILE A 308 6.68 12.14 18.14
N THR A 309 5.50 11.64 18.48
CA THR A 309 4.87 10.51 17.79
C THR A 309 4.56 10.84 16.33
N GLY A 310 4.02 12.04 16.05
CA GLY A 310 3.75 12.47 14.68
C GLY A 310 5.00 12.52 13.80
N ILE A 311 6.10 13.07 14.34
CA ILE A 311 7.40 13.10 13.66
C ILE A 311 7.99 11.70 13.53
N ALA A 312 7.87 10.85 14.56
CA ALA A 312 8.35 9.47 14.52
C ALA A 312 7.66 8.69 13.40
N LEU A 313 6.32 8.75 13.33
CA LEU A 313 5.55 8.14 12.25
C LEU A 313 6.03 8.62 10.89
N GLU A 314 6.27 9.92 10.74
CA GLU A 314 6.76 10.49 9.48
C GLU A 314 8.17 9.99 9.12
N LEU A 315 9.09 9.97 10.08
CA LEU A 315 10.45 9.43 9.90
C LEU A 315 10.42 7.93 9.54
N ARG A 316 9.55 7.16 10.19
CA ARG A 316 9.38 5.73 9.91
C ARG A 316 8.84 5.47 8.50
N LYS A 317 7.92 6.29 8.01
CA LYS A 317 7.45 6.22 6.60
C LYS A 317 8.59 6.42 5.60
N TYR A 318 9.60 7.22 5.96
CA TYR A 318 10.76 7.48 5.12
C TYR A 318 11.98 6.60 5.45
N GLY A 319 11.85 5.56 6.29
CA GLY A 319 13.01 4.77 6.72
C GLY A 319 14.17 5.67 7.16
N ALA A 320 13.85 6.73 7.91
CA ALA A 320 14.78 7.78 8.32
C ALA A 320 14.87 7.82 9.84
N THR A 321 15.99 8.36 10.32
CA THR A 321 16.17 8.64 11.74
C THR A 321 16.54 10.10 11.94
N MET A 322 16.28 10.61 13.12
CA MET A 322 16.61 11.98 13.48
C MET A 322 17.38 11.97 14.81
N THR A 323 18.40 12.82 14.95
CA THR A 323 18.99 12.99 16.28
C THR A 323 17.93 13.55 17.24
N ALA A 324 17.85 12.99 18.45
CA ALA A 324 16.99 13.56 19.49
C ALA A 324 17.37 15.03 19.81
N ARG A 325 18.64 15.40 19.56
CA ARG A 325 19.11 16.78 19.66
C ARG A 325 18.44 17.70 18.65
N LEU A 326 18.34 17.32 17.38
CA LEU A 326 17.63 18.10 16.36
C LEU A 326 16.14 18.23 16.70
N LEU A 327 15.50 17.12 17.08
CA LEU A 327 14.10 17.09 17.52
C LEU A 327 13.84 18.10 18.64
N THR A 328 14.63 18.05 19.71
CA THR A 328 14.42 18.90 20.90
C THR A 328 14.83 20.34 20.67
N SER A 329 16.04 20.57 20.16
CA SER A 329 16.66 21.89 20.11
C SER A 329 16.16 22.75 18.95
N SER A 330 15.81 22.11 17.83
CA SER A 330 15.51 22.81 16.58
C SER A 330 14.08 22.65 16.09
N ILE A 331 13.34 21.65 16.57
CA ILE A 331 11.93 21.45 16.20
C ILE A 331 11.02 21.83 17.36
N LEU A 332 11.09 21.13 18.49
CA LEU A 332 10.21 21.40 19.64
C LEU A 332 10.39 22.83 20.18
N ASN A 333 11.62 23.29 20.38
CA ASN A 333 11.86 24.65 20.87
C ASN A 333 11.47 25.78 19.88
N GLN A 334 11.19 25.45 18.62
CA GLN A 334 10.71 26.42 17.63
C GLN A 334 9.18 26.53 17.59
N VAL A 335 8.47 25.61 18.22
CA VAL A 335 7.00 25.67 18.32
C VAL A 335 6.60 26.84 19.24
N PRO A 336 5.74 27.77 18.80
CA PRO A 336 5.43 29.01 19.53
C PRO A 336 5.01 28.80 20.98
N CYS A 337 4.11 27.85 21.26
CA CYS A 337 3.59 27.63 22.61
C CYS A 337 4.64 27.12 23.61
N PHE A 338 5.64 26.33 23.17
CA PHE A 338 6.75 25.91 24.02
C PHE A 338 7.71 27.08 24.27
N ARG A 339 8.00 27.89 23.24
CA ARG A 339 8.88 29.06 23.34
C ARG A 339 8.30 30.13 24.27
N GLU A 340 7.03 30.47 24.10
CA GLU A 340 6.32 31.49 24.87
C GLU A 340 6.08 31.06 26.32
N GLY A 341 5.85 29.76 26.53
CA GLY A 341 5.73 29.15 27.87
C GLY A 341 7.05 28.95 28.61
N ASN A 342 8.19 29.35 28.03
CA ASN A 342 9.54 29.04 28.55
C ASN A 342 9.79 27.53 28.78
N TRP A 343 9.08 26.67 28.06
CA TRP A 343 9.24 25.22 28.13
C TRP A 343 10.37 24.78 27.19
N GLN A 344 11.60 24.84 27.69
CA GLN A 344 12.79 24.54 26.89
C GLN A 344 13.24 23.09 27.05
N TYR A 345 13.28 22.38 25.93
CA TYR A 345 13.99 21.11 25.82
C TYR A 345 15.47 21.41 25.58
N SER A 346 16.27 21.36 26.65
CA SER A 346 17.67 21.79 26.65
C SER A 346 18.65 20.60 26.54
N PRO A 347 19.78 20.73 25.79
CA PRO A 347 20.89 19.78 25.83
C PRO A 347 21.49 19.60 27.23
N ASN A 348 21.42 20.64 28.08
CA ASN A 348 21.91 20.67 29.46
C ASN A 348 20.80 20.35 30.50
N GLY A 349 19.57 20.08 30.04
CA GLY A 349 18.40 19.75 30.87
C GLY A 349 18.12 18.24 30.91
N ARG A 350 16.85 17.82 30.83
CA ARG A 350 16.50 16.42 30.54
C ARG A 350 17.15 16.08 29.19
N GLY A 351 18.21 15.26 29.21
CA GLY A 351 19.00 14.98 28.01
C GLY A 351 18.10 14.58 26.82
N PRO A 352 18.42 15.00 25.58
CA PRO A 352 17.53 14.81 24.43
C PRO A 352 16.97 13.40 24.25
N CYS A 353 17.80 12.36 24.45
CA CYS A 353 17.31 10.98 24.42
C CYS A 353 16.31 10.68 25.56
N ARG A 354 16.48 11.23 26.78
CA ARG A 354 15.53 11.04 27.89
C ARG A 354 14.13 11.59 27.59
N VAL A 355 14.03 12.63 26.74
CA VAL A 355 12.73 13.13 26.29
C VAL A 355 12.05 12.08 25.41
N VAL A 356 12.79 11.49 24.46
CA VAL A 356 12.31 10.40 23.61
C VAL A 356 11.96 9.16 24.44
N THR A 357 12.84 8.73 25.35
CA THR A 357 12.59 7.57 26.25
C THR A 357 11.37 7.82 27.14
N GLY A 358 11.14 9.07 27.57
CA GLY A 358 9.97 9.44 28.36
C GLY A 358 8.66 9.25 27.58
N VAL A 359 8.64 9.66 26.31
CA VAL A 359 7.48 9.46 25.42
C VAL A 359 7.27 7.99 25.11
N TRP A 360 8.34 7.24 24.80
CA TRP A 360 8.26 5.80 24.60
C TRP A 360 7.64 5.09 25.81
N ASN A 361 8.16 5.36 27.02
CA ASN A 361 7.61 4.79 28.25
C ASN A 361 6.13 5.16 28.43
N ALA A 362 5.76 6.43 28.24
CA ALA A 362 4.38 6.87 28.39
C ALA A 362 3.43 6.11 27.45
N LEU A 363 3.81 5.95 26.17
CA LEU A 363 3.04 5.20 25.18
C LEU A 363 2.90 3.72 25.56
N SER A 364 3.99 3.08 25.99
CA SER A 364 3.95 1.68 26.44
C SER A 364 3.07 1.51 27.69
N HIS A 365 3.11 2.43 28.66
CA HIS A 365 2.23 2.37 29.83
C HIS A 365 0.75 2.63 29.48
N GLN A 366 0.48 3.32 28.38
CA GLN A 366 -0.86 3.54 27.83
C GLN A 366 -1.35 2.36 26.96
N GLY A 367 -0.53 1.32 26.75
CA GLY A 367 -0.86 0.18 25.89
C GLY A 367 -0.82 0.50 24.40
N LYS A 368 -0.08 1.54 24.00
CA LYS A 368 0.09 1.98 22.60
C LYS A 368 1.41 1.46 22.03
N ASP A 369 1.57 0.15 22.00
CA ASP A 369 2.86 -0.50 21.70
C ASP A 369 3.37 -0.20 20.28
N ASP A 370 2.47 -0.02 19.30
CA ASP A 370 2.84 0.34 17.92
C ASP A 370 3.42 1.76 17.83
N GLU A 371 2.75 2.73 18.46
CA GLU A 371 3.24 4.12 18.53
C GLU A 371 4.57 4.17 19.30
N ALA A 372 4.70 3.39 20.38
CA ALA A 372 5.94 3.28 21.13
C ALA A 372 7.07 2.71 20.25
N SER A 373 6.83 1.62 19.50
CA SER A 373 7.80 1.04 18.58
C SER A 373 8.26 2.02 17.49
N HIS A 374 7.36 2.86 16.98
CA HIS A 374 7.72 3.90 16.04
C HIS A 374 8.63 4.97 16.64
N VAL A 375 8.33 5.44 17.86
CA VAL A 375 9.17 6.41 18.58
C VAL A 375 10.55 5.83 18.88
N ALA A 376 10.59 4.57 19.34
CA ALA A 376 11.83 3.83 19.59
C ALA A 376 12.74 3.83 18.35
N HIS A 377 12.21 3.46 17.19
CA HIS A 377 13.04 3.29 15.99
C HIS A 377 13.21 4.56 15.13
N ALA A 378 12.73 5.73 15.57
CA ALA A 378 12.81 6.97 14.81
C ALA A 378 13.95 7.91 15.27
N PHE A 379 14.43 7.78 16.51
CA PHE A 379 15.36 8.76 17.10
C PHE A 379 16.64 8.14 17.66
N THR A 380 17.75 8.82 17.43
CA THR A 380 19.08 8.38 17.89
C THR A 380 19.80 9.46 18.71
N GLY A 381 20.80 9.05 19.48
CA GLY A 381 21.83 9.93 20.01
C GLY A 381 22.79 10.43 18.93
N ILE A 382 23.71 11.30 19.32
CA ILE A 382 24.73 11.90 18.42
C ILE A 382 25.67 10.84 17.84
N ASN A 383 25.87 9.73 18.54
CA ASN A 383 26.73 8.63 18.11
C ASN A 383 26.01 7.62 17.20
N GLY A 384 24.72 7.83 16.90
CA GLY A 384 23.91 6.92 16.09
C GLY A 384 23.18 5.82 16.88
N ASP A 385 23.46 5.66 18.18
CA ASP A 385 22.75 4.72 19.04
C ASP A 385 21.28 5.13 19.24
N LEU A 386 20.37 4.17 19.32
CA LEU A 386 18.95 4.42 19.57
C LEU A 386 18.73 5.03 20.97
N CYS A 387 17.75 5.94 21.10
CA CYS A 387 17.51 6.69 22.34
C CYS A 387 16.60 5.98 23.38
N TRP A 388 16.14 4.76 23.13
CA TRP A 388 15.19 4.04 24.00
C TRP A 388 15.84 2.89 24.76
#